data_AF-A0A498BVU7-F1
#
_entry.id   AF-A0A498BVU7-F1
#
_cell.length_a   1.000
_cell.length_b   1.000
_cell.length_c   1.000
_cell.angle_alpha   90.00
_cell.angle_beta   90.00
_cell.angle_gamma   90.00
#
_symmetry.space_group_name_H-M   'P 1'
#
loop_
_entity.id
_entity.type
_entity.pdbx_description
1 polymer ?
#
loop_
_entity_poly.entity_id
_entity_poly.type
_entity_poly.pdbx_seq_one_letter_code
_entity_poly.pdbx_strand_id
1 'polypeptide(L)' 'MSKLPPEPKLPPQPEKPDPSECCGSGCIPCVMDLYEEKLAEWGETVAYLKAEHERAVRKAREAEGAEQ' A
#
# COMPACT_ATOMS: atom_id res chain seq x y z
N MET A 1 -28.94 2.14 -8.50
CA MET A 1 -27.95 3.13 -8.01
C MET A 1 -26.70 2.34 -7.66
N SER A 2 -25.73 2.26 -8.59
CA SER A 2 -24.53 1.44 -8.42
C SER A 2 -23.80 1.77 -7.13
N LYS A 3 -23.59 0.76 -6.29
CA LYS A 3 -22.86 0.91 -5.02
C LYS A 3 -21.50 0.22 -5.13
N LEU A 4 -20.61 0.81 -5.93
CA LEU A 4 -19.21 0.37 -5.96
C LEU A 4 -18.64 0.46 -4.53
N PRO A 5 -17.84 -0.52 -4.08
CA PRO A 5 -17.16 -0.40 -2.80
C PRO A 5 -16.28 0.86 -2.77
N PRO A 6 -16.16 1.51 -1.60
CA PRO A 6 -15.30 2.68 -1.45
C PRO A 6 -13.84 2.32 -1.65
N GLU A 7 -13.05 3.32 -2.05
CA GLU A 7 -11.60 3.19 -2.24
C GLU A 7 -10.93 2.66 -0.95
N PRO A 8 -9.91 1.79 -1.07
CA PRO A 8 -9.23 1.24 0.09
C PRO A 8 -8.44 2.34 0.79
N LYS A 9 -8.56 2.43 2.12
CA LYS A 9 -7.74 3.32 2.93
C LYS A 9 -6.33 2.77 3.02
N LEU A 10 -5.42 3.28 2.21
CA LEU A 10 -4.01 2.88 2.22
C LEU A 10 -3.24 3.60 3.33
N PRO A 11 -2.31 2.93 4.02
CA PRO A 11 -1.41 3.59 4.94
C PRO A 11 -0.52 4.62 4.19
N PRO A 12 -0.08 5.69 4.87
CA PRO A 12 0.88 6.64 4.28
C PRO A 12 2.19 5.92 3.97
N GLN A 13 2.78 6.23 2.82
CA GLN A 13 4.09 5.70 2.45
C GLN A 13 5.13 6.18 3.46
N PRO A 14 6.09 5.33 3.88
CA PRO A 14 7.16 5.77 4.76
C PRO A 14 7.91 6.93 4.12
N GLU A 15 8.28 7.90 4.95
CA GLU A 15 9.05 9.07 4.52
C GLU A 15 10.50 8.66 4.24
N LYS A 16 11.01 9.09 3.08
CA LYS A 16 12.40 8.81 2.71
C LYS A 16 13.34 9.59 3.62
N PRO A 17 14.39 8.97 4.17
CA PRO A 17 15.35 9.69 5.01
C PRO A 17 16.08 10.78 4.24
N ASP A 18 16.41 11.86 4.94
CA ASP A 18 17.16 12.98 4.38
C ASP A 18 18.61 12.54 4.06
N PRO A 19 19.21 13.02 2.97
CA PRO A 19 20.62 12.76 2.67
C PRO A 19 21.58 13.17 3.80
N SER A 20 21.21 14.09 4.69
CA SER A 20 22.00 14.48 5.86
C SER A 20 21.97 13.44 6.98
N GLU A 21 20.90 12.64 7.08
CA GLU A 21 20.82 11.49 8.00
C GLU A 21 21.58 10.27 7.44
N CYS A 22 21.73 10.23 6.11
CA CYS A 22 22.57 9.26 5.44
C CYS A 22 24.04 9.68 5.54
N CYS A 23 24.75 9.16 6.55
CA CYS A 23 26.20 9.36 6.71
C CYS A 23 27.03 8.94 5.47
N GLY A 24 26.47 8.15 4.54
CA GLY A 24 27.14 7.72 3.31
C GLY A 24 28.31 6.75 3.51
N SER A 25 28.66 6.46 4.77
CA SER A 25 29.81 5.62 5.16
C SER A 25 29.40 4.33 5.90
N GLY A 26 28.11 3.98 5.91
CA GLY A 26 27.63 2.71 6.48
C GLY A 26 27.53 2.70 8.02
N CYS A 27 26.94 3.72 8.63
CA CYS A 27 26.57 3.65 10.05
C CYS A 27 25.56 2.52 10.29
N ILE A 28 25.67 1.83 11.44
CA ILE A 28 24.75 0.77 11.83
C ILE A 28 23.89 1.25 13.02
N PRO A 29 22.55 1.22 12.90
CA PRO A 29 21.77 0.80 11.73
C PRO A 29 21.78 1.84 10.60
N CYS A 30 21.82 1.36 9.35
CA CYS A 30 21.76 2.22 8.18
C CYS A 30 20.32 2.72 8.01
N VAL A 31 20.16 4.03 7.87
CA VAL A 31 18.84 4.66 7.75
C VAL A 31 18.11 4.20 6.48
N MET A 32 18.86 3.85 5.43
CA MET A 32 18.29 3.33 4.19
C MET A 32 17.73 1.92 4.38
N ASP A 33 18.47 1.02 5.05
CA ASP A 33 17.99 -0.33 5.35
C ASP A 33 16.69 -0.28 6.17
N LEU A 34 16.63 0.53 7.23
CA LEU A 34 15.41 0.71 8.03
C LEU A 34 14.24 1.28 7.22
N TYR A 35 14.53 2.16 6.27
CA TYR A 35 13.53 2.71 5.36
C TYR A 35 13.01 1.64 4.39
N GLU A 36 13.91 0.83 3.82
CA GLU A 36 13.57 -0.24 2.90
C GLU A 36 12.74 -1.33 3.57
N GLU A 37 13.06 -1.70 4.82
CA GLU A 37 12.24 -2.62 5.62
C GLU A 37 10.82 -2.08 5.83
N LYS A 38 10.69 -0.81 6.23
CA LYS A 38 9.38 -0.16 6.39
C LYS A 38 8.63 -0.04 5.07
N LEU A 39 9.35 0.21 3.98
CA LEU A 39 8.77 0.32 2.65
C LEU A 39 8.28 -1.04 2.14
N ALA A 40 9.00 -2.11 2.45
CA ALA A 40 8.58 -3.48 2.15
C ALA A 40 7.27 -3.82 2.88
N GLU A 41 7.23 -3.61 4.21
CA GLU A 41 6.02 -3.86 5.02
C GLU A 41 4.82 -3.02 4.56
N TRP A 42 5.07 -1.74 4.22
CA TRP A 42 4.05 -0.87 3.63
C TRP A 42 3.55 -1.41 2.28
N GLY A 43 4.47 -1.84 1.42
CA GLY A 43 4.17 -2.39 0.10
C GLY A 43 3.28 -3.63 0.19
N GLU A 44 3.60 -4.56 1.10
CA GLU A 44 2.79 -5.76 1.36
C GLU A 44 1.39 -5.40 1.83
N THR A 45 1.27 -4.47 2.77
CA THR A 45 -0.02 -3.99 3.29
C THR A 45 -0.86 -3.36 2.18
N VAL A 46 -0.26 -2.50 1.36
CA VAL A 46 -0.95 -1.85 0.25
C VAL A 46 -1.39 -2.86 -0.80
N ALA A 47 -0.54 -3.83 -1.14
CA ALA A 47 -0.86 -4.88 -2.10
C ALA A 47 -2.06 -5.71 -1.62
N TYR A 48 -2.08 -6.08 -0.34
CA TYR A 48 -3.20 -6.80 0.27
C TYR A 48 -4.51 -6.00 0.18
N LEU A 49 -4.49 -4.73 0.61
CA LEU A 49 -5.68 -3.87 0.58
C LEU A 49 -6.23 -3.64 -0.83
N LYS A 50 -5.33 -3.46 -1.81
CA LYS A 50 -5.70 -3.31 -3.22
C LYS A 50 -6.34 -4.59 -3.76
N ALA A 51 -5.72 -5.75 -3.52
CA ALA A 51 -6.25 -7.03 -3.97
C ALA A 51 -7.65 -7.29 -3.41
N GLU A 52 -7.87 -7.01 -2.13
CA GLU A 52 -9.19 -7.14 -1.50
C GLU A 52 -10.22 -6.18 -2.09
N HIS A 53 -9.84 -4.92 -2.35
CA HIS A 53 -10.71 -3.97 -3.02
C HIS A 53 -11.06 -4.41 -4.45
N GLU A 54 -10.09 -4.89 -5.23
CA GLU A 54 -10.32 -5.39 -6.59
C GLU A 54 -11.28 -6.59 -6.59
N ARG A 55 -11.13 -7.51 -5.63
CA ARG A 55 -12.10 -8.61 -5.45
C ARG A 55 -13.49 -8.09 -5.12
N ALA A 56 -13.60 -7.10 -4.24
CA ALA A 56 -14.88 -6.51 -3.85
C ALA A 56 -15.54 -5.78 -5.04
N VAL A 57 -14.76 -5.03 -5.83
CA VAL A 57 -15.21 -4.35 -7.05
C VAL A 57 -15.72 -5.36 -8.06
N ARG A 58 -14.98 -6.46 -8.29
CA ARG A 58 -15.40 -7.50 -9.22
C ARG A 58 -16.73 -8.11 -8.79
N LYS A 59 -16.84 -8.50 -7.52
CA LYS A 59 -18.10 -9.03 -6.95
C LYS A 59 -19.26 -8.05 -7.08
N ALA A 60 -19.02 -6.77 -6.81
CA ALA A 60 -20.06 -5.73 -6.96
C ALA A 60 -20.53 -5.64 -8.41
N ARG A 61 -19.60 -5.62 -9.38
CA ARG A 61 -19.93 -5.62 -10.81
C ARG A 61 -20.68 -6.88 -11.25
N GLU A 62 -20.31 -8.05 -10.73
CA GLU A 62 -21.00 -9.32 -10.99
C GLU A 62 -22.43 -9.29 -10.44
N ALA A 63 -22.64 -8.78 -9.21
CA ALA A 63 -23.95 -8.64 -8.61
C ALA A 63 -24.86 -7.66 -9.39
N GLU A 64 -24.30 -6.56 -9.89
CA GLU A 64 -25.03 -5.62 -10.75
C GLU A 64 -25.32 -6.20 -12.15
N GLY A 65 -24.48 -7.15 -12.60
CA GLY A 65 -24.63 -7.90 -13.85
C GLY A 65 -25.68 -9.01 -13.82
N ALA A 66 -25.88 -9.63 -12.66
CA ALA A 66 -26.80 -10.75 -12.47
C ALA A 66 -28.27 -10.33 -12.27
N GLU A 67 -28.51 -9.05 -11.99
CA GLU A 67 -29.85 -8.45 -11.83
C GLU A 67 -30.21 -7.58 -13.04
N GLN A 68 -30.05 -8.13 -14.25
CA GLN A 68 -30.53 -7.57 -15.52
C GLN A 68 -31.45 -8.56 -16.23
#